data_AF-A0A0M9EP64-F1
#
_entry.id   AF-A0A0M9EP64-F1
#
_cell.length_a   1.000
_cell.length_b   1.000
_cell.length_c   1.000
_cell.angle_alpha   90.00
_cell.angle_beta   90.00
_cell.angle_gamma   90.00
#
_symmetry.space_group_name_H-M   'P 1'
#
loop_
_entity.id
_entity.type
_entity.pdbx_description
1 polymer ?
#
loop_
_entity_poly.entity_id
_entity_poly.type
_entity_poly.pdbx_seq_one_letter_code
_entity_poly.pdbx_strand_id
1 'polypeptide(L)'
;MPKQRRGRHPGRRAHRKSRNGCSECKNRHIKCDETRPECRNCVISELVCPYLAIPSTPNGPVAASTLTSVVGNHLLAVPRETQDGTRHSGPTFTATHMAFLHYAVTNMSDFMALQVRGQPVIDAALENACKAPYLLDQVLALSALHLSTQDVAQASSFRRQATELQTRALGLFNEAKDHISEDTYVPTFLFASLLGLYVLHETLH
;
A
#
# COMPACT_ATOMS: atom_id res chain seq x y z
N MET A 1 36.40 -26.68 -32.65
CA MET A 1 35.54 -26.02 -31.63
C MET A 1 34.23 -25.55 -32.27
N PRO A 2 33.12 -26.27 -32.09
CA PRO A 2 31.82 -25.88 -32.66
C PRO A 2 31.16 -24.77 -31.82
N LYS A 3 30.67 -23.71 -32.48
CA LYS A 3 29.97 -22.60 -31.80
C LYS A 3 28.54 -23.01 -31.45
N GLN A 4 28.15 -22.85 -30.19
CA GLN A 4 26.83 -23.20 -29.68
C GLN A 4 25.73 -22.35 -30.32
N ARG A 5 24.61 -22.99 -30.69
CA ARG A 5 23.40 -22.32 -31.19
C ARG A 5 22.66 -21.65 -30.03
N ARG A 6 22.41 -20.34 -30.11
CA ARG A 6 21.58 -19.62 -29.12
C ARG A 6 20.14 -20.12 -29.18
N GLY A 7 19.63 -20.64 -28.06
CA GLY A 7 18.25 -21.09 -27.93
C GLY A 7 17.27 -19.91 -28.05
N ARG A 8 16.28 -20.06 -28.93
CA ARG A 8 15.15 -19.12 -29.03
C ARG A 8 14.25 -19.32 -27.81
N HIS A 9 14.12 -18.30 -26.93
CA HIS A 9 13.13 -18.32 -25.87
C HIS A 9 11.73 -18.56 -26.47
N PRO A 10 10.92 -19.49 -25.94
CA PRO A 10 9.56 -19.69 -26.41
C PRO A 10 8.75 -18.40 -26.24
N GLY A 11 8.20 -17.89 -27.34
CA GLY A 11 7.28 -16.75 -27.27
C GLY A 11 6.12 -17.08 -26.32
N ARG A 12 5.73 -16.10 -25.49
CA ARG A 12 4.68 -16.23 -24.48
C ARG A 12 3.44 -16.83 -25.14
N ARG A 13 3.06 -18.07 -24.74
CA ARG A 13 1.96 -18.81 -25.38
C ARG A 13 0.70 -17.95 -25.38
N ALA A 14 0.10 -17.75 -26.56
CA ALA A 14 -1.17 -17.04 -26.67
C ALA A 14 -2.25 -17.86 -25.96
N HIS A 15 -2.67 -17.41 -24.78
CA HIS A 15 -3.71 -18.09 -24.01
C HIS A 15 -5.08 -17.85 -24.66
N ARG A 16 -5.87 -18.92 -24.80
CA ARG A 16 -7.25 -18.86 -25.28
C ARG A 16 -8.06 -17.95 -24.35
N LYS A 17 -8.53 -16.82 -24.87
CA LYS A 17 -9.33 -15.83 -24.11
C LYS A 17 -10.53 -16.54 -23.46
N SER A 18 -10.67 -16.40 -22.14
CA SER A 18 -11.87 -16.86 -21.44
C SER A 18 -13.06 -16.02 -21.95
N ARG A 19 -14.15 -16.70 -22.38
CA ARG A 19 -15.36 -16.03 -22.87
C ARG A 19 -16.12 -15.38 -21.71
N ASN A 20 -16.19 -16.07 -20.57
CA ASN A 20 -17.05 -15.72 -19.44
C ASN A 20 -16.32 -14.96 -18.31
N GLY A 21 -14.99 -14.82 -18.40
CA GLY A 21 -14.14 -14.16 -17.40
C GLY A 21 -14.55 -12.73 -17.06
N CYS A 22 -14.22 -12.31 -15.83
CA CYS A 22 -14.51 -10.97 -15.32
C CYS A 22 -13.81 -9.86 -16.15
N SER A 23 -14.33 -8.62 -16.06
CA SER A 23 -13.74 -7.45 -16.74
C SER A 23 -12.27 -7.27 -16.39
N GLU A 24 -11.90 -7.40 -15.12
CA GLU A 24 -10.52 -7.14 -14.67
C GLU A 24 -9.52 -8.13 -15.25
N CYS A 25 -9.84 -9.42 -15.29
CA CYS A 25 -8.98 -10.40 -15.97
C CYS A 25 -8.91 -10.17 -17.48
N LYS A 26 -10.01 -9.71 -18.12
CA LYS A 26 -10.04 -9.37 -19.55
C LYS A 26 -9.20 -8.14 -19.87
N ASN A 27 -9.33 -7.06 -19.09
CA ASN A 27 -8.55 -5.82 -19.19
C ASN A 27 -7.06 -6.08 -18.99
N ARG A 28 -6.71 -6.93 -18.01
CA ARG A 28 -5.32 -7.36 -17.73
C ARG A 28 -4.79 -8.41 -18.72
N HIS A 29 -5.60 -8.84 -19.69
CA HIS A 29 -5.24 -9.86 -20.69
C HIS A 29 -4.76 -11.21 -20.09
N ILE A 30 -5.28 -11.58 -18.92
CA ILE A 30 -4.97 -12.84 -18.22
C ILE A 30 -6.15 -13.83 -18.24
N LYS A 31 -5.87 -15.11 -18.00
CA LYS A 31 -6.91 -16.13 -17.91
C LYS A 31 -7.68 -15.98 -16.59
N CYS A 32 -8.95 -15.60 -16.67
CA CYS A 32 -9.88 -15.70 -15.54
C CYS A 32 -10.10 -17.18 -15.16
N ASP A 33 -10.16 -17.47 -13.87
CA ASP A 33 -10.50 -18.75 -13.27
C ASP A 33 -12.02 -18.92 -13.00
N GLU A 34 -12.79 -17.85 -13.20
CA GLU A 34 -14.26 -17.82 -13.23
C GLU A 34 -14.96 -18.19 -11.89
N THR A 35 -14.23 -18.28 -10.78
CA THR A 35 -14.82 -18.51 -9.45
C THR A 35 -15.72 -17.35 -9.00
N ARG A 36 -16.65 -17.66 -8.09
CA ARG A 36 -17.64 -16.74 -7.50
C ARG A 36 -17.57 -16.83 -5.97
N PRO A 37 -17.87 -15.76 -5.21
CA PRO A 37 -18.32 -14.43 -5.68
C PRO A 37 -17.21 -13.62 -6.35
N GLU A 38 -15.94 -13.99 -6.17
CA GLU A 38 -14.80 -13.33 -6.82
C GLU A 38 -13.89 -14.35 -7.51
N CYS A 39 -13.20 -13.92 -8.58
CA CYS A 39 -12.18 -14.74 -9.21
C CYS A 39 -10.85 -14.65 -8.45
N ARG A 40 -10.11 -15.76 -8.31
CA ARG A 40 -8.88 -15.83 -7.52
C ARG A 40 -7.82 -14.82 -7.97
N ASN A 41 -7.78 -14.47 -9.26
CA ASN A 41 -6.87 -13.44 -9.77
C ASN A 41 -7.25 -12.01 -9.34
N CYS A 42 -8.53 -11.72 -9.10
CA CYS A 42 -8.97 -10.43 -8.53
C CYS A 42 -8.61 -10.38 -7.05
N VAL A 43 -8.93 -11.43 -6.29
CA VAL A 43 -8.58 -11.56 -4.86
C VAL A 43 -7.07 -11.41 -4.62
N ILE A 44 -6.23 -12.15 -5.36
CA ILE A 44 -4.75 -12.07 -5.24
C ILE A 44 -4.21 -10.69 -5.66
N SER A 45 -4.92 -9.95 -6.51
CA SER A 45 -4.51 -8.60 -6.94
C SER A 45 -5.23 -7.49 -6.18
N GLU A 46 -6.01 -7.83 -5.16
CA GLU A 46 -6.83 -6.91 -4.34
C GLU A 46 -7.72 -5.96 -5.17
N LEU A 47 -8.16 -6.43 -6.36
CA LEU A 47 -9.06 -5.72 -7.25
C LEU A 47 -10.51 -6.14 -7.00
N VAL A 48 -11.43 -5.17 -6.92
CA VAL A 48 -12.86 -5.43 -6.82
C VAL A 48 -13.32 -6.27 -8.02
N CYS A 49 -13.69 -7.53 -7.79
CA CYS A 49 -14.17 -8.37 -8.87
C CYS A 49 -15.60 -7.93 -9.28
N PRO A 50 -15.92 -7.71 -10.57
CA PRO A 50 -17.28 -7.38 -11.00
C PRO A 50 -18.28 -8.53 -10.77
N TYR A 51 -17.79 -9.71 -10.41
CA TYR A 51 -18.62 -10.83 -9.97
C TYR A 51 -19.19 -10.64 -8.55
N LEU A 52 -18.60 -9.75 -7.74
CA LEU A 52 -19.05 -9.37 -6.40
C LEU A 52 -20.34 -8.52 -6.44
N ALA A 53 -20.72 -7.99 -7.61
CA ALA A 53 -21.92 -7.19 -7.79
C ALA A 53 -23.19 -8.01 -7.50
N ILE A 54 -23.79 -7.77 -6.34
CA ILE A 54 -25.12 -8.26 -5.97
C ILE A 54 -26.14 -7.65 -6.95
N PRO A 55 -27.02 -8.45 -7.59
CA PRO A 55 -27.92 -7.93 -8.61
C PRO A 55 -29.14 -7.22 -8.00
N SER A 56 -29.24 -5.92 -8.26
CA SER A 56 -30.51 -5.18 -8.24
C SER A 56 -30.80 -4.60 -9.64
N THR A 57 -31.38 -5.44 -10.51
CA THR A 57 -31.98 -5.09 -11.81
C THR A 57 -33.34 -5.82 -11.90
N PRO A 58 -34.38 -5.31 -12.61
CA PRO A 58 -34.41 -4.89 -14.04
C PRO A 58 -34.64 -3.37 -14.21
N ASN A 59 -34.73 -2.75 -15.41
CA ASN A 59 -34.53 -3.19 -16.81
C ASN A 59 -34.09 -1.99 -17.71
N GLY A 60 -33.86 -2.22 -19.00
CA GLY A 60 -33.77 -1.16 -20.05
C GLY A 60 -35.11 -0.87 -20.75
N PRO A 61 -35.15 -0.16 -21.91
CA PRO A 61 -34.03 0.25 -22.78
C PRO A 61 -34.06 1.73 -23.26
N VAL A 62 -33.24 2.01 -24.27
CA VAL A 62 -32.93 3.31 -24.91
C VAL A 62 -34.14 4.05 -25.50
N ALA A 63 -34.26 5.36 -25.24
CA ALA A 63 -34.90 6.35 -26.13
C ALA A 63 -34.43 7.78 -25.78
N ALA A 64 -34.32 8.66 -26.78
CA ALA A 64 -34.03 10.08 -26.59
C ALA A 64 -35.30 10.93 -26.80
N SER A 65 -35.53 11.96 -25.95
CA SER A 65 -36.10 13.28 -26.32
C SER A 65 -36.50 14.13 -25.09
N THR A 66 -35.83 15.27 -24.92
CA THR A 66 -36.43 16.62 -25.04
C THR A 66 -37.69 17.03 -24.23
N LEU A 67 -37.46 17.97 -23.27
CA LEU A 67 -38.30 19.10 -22.79
C LEU A 67 -39.45 18.95 -21.74
N THR A 68 -39.29 19.73 -20.66
CA THR A 68 -40.27 20.51 -19.85
C THR A 68 -41.57 19.89 -19.29
N SER A 69 -41.75 19.92 -17.96
CA SER A 69 -42.47 21.03 -17.28
C SER A 69 -42.56 20.91 -15.75
N VAL A 70 -42.39 22.07 -15.12
CA VAL A 70 -42.63 22.55 -13.75
C VAL A 70 -43.92 22.04 -13.05
N VAL A 71 -43.85 21.72 -11.75
CA VAL A 71 -44.54 22.37 -10.58
C VAL A 71 -44.66 21.42 -9.36
N GLY A 72 -44.09 21.82 -8.22
CA GLY A 72 -44.52 21.45 -6.84
C GLY A 72 -44.21 20.02 -6.33
N ASN A 73 -43.96 19.81 -5.03
CA ASN A 73 -43.68 20.75 -3.94
C ASN A 73 -42.98 20.03 -2.76
N HIS A 74 -42.21 20.77 -1.95
CA HIS A 74 -41.73 20.41 -0.60
C HIS A 74 -41.15 19.00 -0.32
N LEU A 75 -39.82 18.92 -0.22
CA LEU A 75 -39.16 18.39 0.99
C LEU A 75 -37.94 19.26 1.34
N LEU A 76 -37.55 19.21 2.61
CA LEU A 76 -36.69 20.20 3.27
C LEU A 76 -35.27 20.27 2.70
N ALA A 77 -34.76 21.49 2.53
CA ALA A 77 -33.40 21.74 2.09
C ALA A 77 -32.38 21.41 3.19
N VAL A 78 -31.83 20.19 3.15
CA VAL A 78 -30.53 19.90 3.75
C VAL A 78 -29.46 20.50 2.84
N PRO A 79 -28.51 21.30 3.36
CA PRO A 79 -27.46 21.87 2.54
C PRO A 79 -26.68 20.80 1.78
N ARG A 80 -26.72 20.90 0.45
CA ARG A 80 -25.89 20.12 -0.45
C ARG A 80 -24.46 20.62 -0.29
N GLU A 81 -23.67 19.96 0.56
CA GLU A 81 -22.24 20.25 0.67
C GLU A 81 -21.62 20.18 -0.72
N THR A 82 -21.18 21.34 -1.19
CA THR A 82 -20.45 21.49 -2.42
C THR A 82 -19.18 20.66 -2.33
N GLN A 83 -18.91 19.88 -3.37
CA GLN A 83 -17.64 19.22 -3.56
C GLN A 83 -16.52 20.27 -3.56
N ASP A 84 -15.80 20.40 -2.44
CA ASP A 84 -14.48 21.01 -2.47
C ASP A 84 -13.44 19.90 -2.68
N GLY A 85 -12.64 20.06 -3.72
CA GLY A 85 -11.94 18.99 -4.42
C GLY A 85 -10.62 18.55 -3.78
N THR A 86 -10.44 18.68 -2.47
CA THR A 86 -9.18 18.38 -1.79
C THR A 86 -9.21 17.02 -1.06
N ARG A 87 -9.21 15.93 -1.85
CA ARG A 87 -8.81 14.61 -1.31
C ARG A 87 -7.40 14.71 -0.73
N HIS A 88 -7.30 14.78 0.60
CA HIS A 88 -6.02 14.64 1.30
C HIS A 88 -5.52 13.20 1.09
N SER A 89 -4.70 13.01 0.06
CA SER A 89 -4.14 11.71 -0.35
C SER A 89 -2.96 11.30 0.54
N GLY A 90 -3.16 11.37 1.86
CA GLY A 90 -2.18 10.93 2.85
C GLY A 90 -2.13 9.40 2.98
N PRO A 91 -1.02 8.85 3.51
CA PRO A 91 -0.91 7.44 3.82
C PRO A 91 -1.97 7.02 4.86
N THR A 92 -2.68 5.93 4.61
CA THR A 92 -3.66 5.37 5.54
C THR A 92 -2.99 4.42 6.54
N PHE A 93 -3.01 4.80 7.81
CA PHE A 93 -2.57 3.93 8.91
C PHE A 93 -3.78 3.20 9.52
N THR A 94 -3.56 1.95 9.93
CA THR A 94 -4.59 1.06 10.48
C THR A 94 -4.27 0.68 11.93
N ALA A 95 -5.19 0.02 12.63
CA ALA A 95 -4.94 -0.49 13.99
C ALA A 95 -3.69 -1.39 14.08
N THR A 96 -3.39 -2.19 13.04
CA THR A 96 -2.17 -3.00 12.96
C THR A 96 -0.90 -2.13 12.96
N HIS A 97 -0.93 -0.98 12.26
CA HIS A 97 0.19 -0.03 12.29
C HIS A 97 0.35 0.60 13.68
N MET A 98 -0.74 0.88 14.40
CA MET A 98 -0.65 1.36 15.78
C MET A 98 -0.07 0.30 16.73
N ALA A 99 -0.36 -0.98 16.50
CA ALA A 99 0.27 -2.07 17.24
C ALA A 99 1.78 -2.19 16.96
N PHE A 100 2.21 -2.01 15.71
CA PHE A 100 3.62 -1.94 15.35
C PHE A 100 4.32 -0.73 15.99
N LEU A 101 3.69 0.44 16.01
CA LEU A 101 4.21 1.64 16.65
C LEU A 101 4.39 1.44 18.17
N HIS A 102 3.39 0.86 18.84
CA HIS A 102 3.48 0.51 20.25
C HIS A 102 4.67 -0.44 20.49
N TYR A 103 4.76 -1.52 19.72
CA TYR A 103 5.85 -2.48 19.82
C TYR A 103 7.24 -1.84 19.60
N ALA A 104 7.37 -0.90 18.66
CA ALA A 104 8.60 -0.14 18.45
C ALA A 104 9.08 0.54 19.75
N VAL A 105 8.18 1.29 20.38
CA VAL A 105 8.47 2.09 21.57
C VAL A 105 8.66 1.23 22.82
N THR A 106 7.94 0.10 22.95
CA THR A 106 7.99 -0.75 24.17
C THR A 106 8.95 -1.92 24.12
N ASN A 107 9.36 -2.39 22.94
CA ASN A 107 10.16 -3.62 22.79
C ASN A 107 11.45 -3.44 21.98
N MET A 108 11.56 -2.41 21.14
CA MET A 108 12.74 -2.20 20.28
C MET A 108 13.61 -1.01 20.70
N SER A 109 13.03 -0.01 21.37
CA SER A 109 13.71 1.21 21.85
C SER A 109 15.01 0.93 22.60
N ASP A 110 14.96 0.08 23.63
CA ASP A 110 16.13 -0.33 24.41
C ASP A 110 17.00 -1.38 23.68
N PHE A 111 16.36 -2.31 22.96
CA PHE A 111 17.05 -3.44 22.33
C PHE A 111 17.95 -3.03 21.16
N MET A 112 17.60 -1.96 20.44
CA MET A 112 18.36 -1.52 19.26
C MET A 112 19.70 -0.86 19.58
N ALA A 113 19.98 -0.51 20.85
CA ALA A 113 21.23 0.10 21.33
C ALA A 113 21.69 1.39 20.59
N LEU A 114 20.90 1.91 19.65
CA LEU A 114 21.14 3.18 18.99
C LEU A 114 20.47 4.31 19.76
N GLN A 115 21.28 5.21 20.30
CA GLN A 115 20.84 6.41 20.99
C GLN A 115 21.36 7.66 20.27
N VAL A 116 20.52 8.68 20.17
CA VAL A 116 20.87 10.00 19.65
C VAL A 116 20.74 10.98 20.80
N ARG A 117 21.85 11.63 21.18
CA ARG A 117 21.93 12.57 22.32
C ARG A 117 21.41 12.00 23.66
N GLY A 118 21.46 10.67 23.83
CA GLY A 118 21.00 9.97 25.04
C GLY A 118 19.51 9.56 25.02
N GLN A 119 18.76 9.87 23.96
CA GLN A 119 17.41 9.35 23.72
C GLN A 119 17.44 8.16 22.76
N PRO A 120 16.55 7.16 22.88
CA PRO A 120 16.40 6.09 21.88
C PRO A 120 16.18 6.64 20.47
N VAL A 121 16.78 6.00 19.46
CA VAL A 121 16.65 6.42 18.04
C VAL A 121 15.20 6.43 17.55
N ILE A 122 14.34 5.58 18.12
CA ILE A 122 12.92 5.50 17.79
C ILE A 122 12.18 6.76 18.28
N ASP A 123 12.43 7.21 19.51
CA ASP A 123 11.79 8.42 20.06
C ASP A 123 12.16 9.66 19.25
N ALA A 124 13.46 9.83 18.95
CA ALA A 124 13.94 10.91 18.09
C ALA A 124 13.34 10.85 16.67
N ALA A 125 13.05 9.66 16.15
CA ALA A 125 12.36 9.51 14.86
C ALA A 125 10.88 9.90 14.93
N LEU A 126 10.19 9.58 16.03
CA LEU A 126 8.79 9.94 16.25
C LEU A 126 8.61 11.45 16.51
N GLU A 127 9.50 12.09 17.26
CA GLU A 127 9.54 13.55 17.42
C GLU A 127 9.64 14.30 16.07
N ASN A 128 10.30 13.69 15.09
CA ASN A 128 10.48 14.27 13.75
C ASN A 128 9.44 13.80 12.71
N ALA A 129 8.60 12.82 13.03
CA ALA A 129 7.71 12.16 12.07
C ALA A 129 6.71 13.10 11.37
N CYS A 130 6.24 14.15 12.05
CA CYS A 130 5.35 15.15 11.44
C CYS A 130 6.04 16.00 10.37
N LYS A 131 7.36 16.21 10.47
CA LYS A 131 8.16 16.95 9.48
C LYS A 131 8.71 16.02 8.39
N ALA A 132 8.95 14.76 8.74
CA ALA A 132 9.55 13.75 7.88
C ALA A 132 8.73 12.45 7.93
N PRO A 133 7.61 12.35 7.17
CA PRO A 133 6.69 11.22 7.24
C PRO A 133 7.34 9.86 6.94
N TYR A 134 8.41 9.83 6.16
CA TYR A 134 9.21 8.63 5.89
C TYR A 134 9.78 7.96 7.16
N LEU A 135 9.96 8.70 8.26
CA LEU A 135 10.41 8.14 9.54
C LEU A 135 9.36 7.23 10.17
N LEU A 136 8.09 7.64 10.16
CA LEU A 136 7.01 6.82 10.71
C LEU A 136 6.89 5.51 9.95
N ASP A 137 6.89 5.57 8.62
CA ASP A 137 6.85 4.37 7.78
C ASP A 137 8.08 3.46 8.00
N GLN A 138 9.28 4.03 8.18
CA GLN A 138 10.49 3.23 8.45
C GLN A 138 10.46 2.57 9.84
N VAL A 139 10.00 3.27 10.88
CA VAL A 139 9.84 2.70 12.23
C VAL A 139 8.82 1.55 12.21
N LEU A 140 7.69 1.75 11.53
CA LEU A 140 6.65 0.72 11.36
C LEU A 140 7.16 -0.49 10.56
N ALA A 141 7.90 -0.25 9.46
CA ALA A 141 8.49 -1.31 8.64
C ALA A 141 9.45 -2.18 9.44
N LEU A 142 10.36 -1.54 10.18
CA LEU A 142 11.36 -2.19 11.02
C LEU A 142 10.70 -2.98 12.16
N SER A 143 9.59 -2.50 12.70
CA SER A 143 8.81 -3.17 13.75
C SER A 143 8.07 -4.40 13.24
N ALA A 144 7.46 -4.31 12.05
CA ALA A 144 6.88 -5.46 11.37
C ALA A 144 7.95 -6.50 11.02
N LEU A 145 9.13 -6.07 10.55
CA LEU A 145 10.25 -6.97 10.26
C LEU A 145 10.72 -7.71 11.52
N HIS A 146 10.88 -7.01 12.65
CA HIS A 146 11.27 -7.64 13.91
C HIS A 146 10.18 -8.60 14.44
N LEU A 147 8.91 -8.22 14.41
CA LEU A 147 7.81 -9.12 14.79
C LEU A 147 7.77 -10.39 13.94
N SER A 148 8.25 -10.35 12.70
CA SER A 148 8.32 -11.54 11.85
C SER A 148 9.34 -12.61 12.31
N THR A 149 10.29 -12.27 13.17
CA THR A 149 11.19 -13.27 13.81
C THR A 149 10.65 -13.77 15.14
N GLN A 150 9.75 -13.02 15.78
CA GLN A 150 9.13 -13.36 17.06
C GLN A 150 7.90 -14.27 16.89
N ASP A 151 7.05 -14.02 15.89
CA ASP A 151 5.86 -14.84 15.59
C ASP A 151 6.01 -15.55 14.24
N VAL A 152 6.46 -16.80 14.30
CA VAL A 152 6.64 -17.69 13.13
C VAL A 152 5.31 -17.96 12.39
N ALA A 153 4.16 -17.93 13.08
CA ALA A 153 2.87 -18.20 12.45
C ALA A 153 2.40 -17.03 11.56
N GLN A 154 2.71 -15.80 11.95
CA GLN A 154 2.35 -14.59 11.20
C GLN A 154 3.52 -13.97 10.41
N ALA A 155 4.73 -14.54 10.51
CA ALA A 155 5.96 -14.03 9.90
C ALA A 155 5.83 -13.60 8.42
N SER A 156 5.14 -14.39 7.60
CA SER A 156 4.94 -14.07 6.17
C SER A 156 4.06 -12.83 5.94
N SER A 157 3.09 -12.58 6.81
CA SER A 157 2.25 -11.38 6.76
C SER A 157 3.02 -10.15 7.26
N PHE A 158 3.78 -10.31 8.34
CA PHE A 158 4.61 -9.24 8.88
C PHE A 158 5.76 -8.84 7.93
N ARG A 159 6.45 -9.79 7.27
CA ARG A 159 7.44 -9.49 6.22
C ARG A 159 6.81 -8.74 5.04
N ARG A 160 5.59 -9.11 4.60
CA ARG A 160 4.88 -8.37 3.54
C ARG A 160 4.61 -6.91 3.94
N GLN A 161 4.04 -6.70 5.13
CA GLN A 161 3.78 -5.34 5.62
C GLN A 161 5.06 -4.52 5.81
N ALA A 162 6.15 -5.16 6.27
CA ALA A 162 7.46 -4.52 6.36
C ALA A 162 7.94 -4.01 5.00
N THR A 163 7.87 -4.83 3.94
CA THR A 163 8.23 -4.42 2.57
C THR A 163 7.34 -3.31 2.03
N GLU A 164 6.02 -3.36 2.24
CA GLU A 164 5.07 -2.31 1.83
C GLU A 164 5.40 -0.97 2.49
N LEU A 165 5.61 -0.98 3.81
CA LEU A 165 5.97 0.19 4.61
C LEU A 165 7.33 0.76 4.21
N GLN A 166 8.35 -0.09 4.07
CA GLN A 166 9.69 0.33 3.64
C GLN A 166 9.68 0.92 2.22
N THR A 167 8.91 0.34 1.30
CA THR A 167 8.76 0.86 -0.07
C THR A 167 8.15 2.26 -0.06
N ARG A 168 7.13 2.49 0.78
CA ARG A 168 6.54 3.81 0.98
C ARG A 168 7.52 4.80 1.62
N ALA A 169 8.24 4.38 2.67
CA ALA A 169 9.26 5.18 3.33
C ALA A 169 10.37 5.63 2.37
N LEU A 170 10.88 4.70 1.54
CA LEU A 170 11.86 4.99 0.49
C LEU A 170 11.31 5.92 -0.60
N GLY A 171 10.04 5.79 -0.98
CA GLY A 171 9.39 6.73 -1.90
C GLY A 171 9.39 8.16 -1.35
N LEU A 172 8.79 8.34 -0.17
CA LEU A 172 8.71 9.62 0.53
C LEU A 172 10.10 10.23 0.82
N PHE A 173 11.10 9.41 1.17
CA PHE A 173 12.47 9.88 1.35
C PHE A 173 13.10 10.31 0.02
N ASN A 174 12.88 9.58 -1.08
CA ASN A 174 13.41 9.95 -2.39
C ASN A 174 12.79 11.23 -2.97
N GLU A 175 11.55 11.56 -2.58
CA GLU A 175 10.91 12.84 -2.90
C GLU A 175 11.48 14.00 -2.05
N ALA A 176 11.87 13.74 -0.80
CA ALA A 176 12.37 14.76 0.13
C ALA A 176 13.90 15.00 0.06
N LYS A 177 14.70 14.02 -0.38
CA LYS A 177 16.18 14.04 -0.30
C LYS A 177 16.86 15.17 -1.08
N ASP A 178 16.21 15.71 -2.12
CA ASP A 178 16.76 16.80 -2.93
C ASP A 178 16.64 18.17 -2.22
N HIS A 179 16.03 18.19 -1.02
CA HIS A 179 15.84 19.34 -0.14
C HIS A 179 16.47 19.11 1.26
N ILE A 180 17.71 18.62 1.30
CA ILE A 180 18.50 18.58 2.54
C ILE A 180 18.87 20.02 2.95
N SER A 181 18.39 20.43 4.12
CA SER A 181 18.53 21.74 4.75
C SER A 181 18.94 21.57 6.22
N GLU A 182 19.23 22.66 6.92
CA GLU A 182 19.48 22.65 8.36
C GLU A 182 18.28 22.11 9.17
N ASP A 183 17.05 22.18 8.63
CA ASP A 183 15.86 21.58 9.26
C ASP A 183 15.67 20.07 8.98
N THR A 184 16.38 19.50 7.99
CA THR A 184 16.12 18.13 7.51
C THR A 184 17.31 17.16 7.63
N TYR A 185 18.49 17.61 8.09
CA TYR A 185 19.64 16.70 8.31
C TYR A 185 19.38 15.67 9.42
N VAL A 186 18.71 16.07 10.51
CA VAL A 186 18.36 15.16 11.62
C VAL A 186 17.46 14.01 11.15
N PRO A 187 16.27 14.26 10.55
CA PRO A 187 15.44 13.17 10.06
C PRO A 187 16.09 12.35 8.93
N THR A 188 16.91 12.97 8.08
CA THR A 188 17.70 12.26 7.06
C THR A 188 18.67 11.25 7.68
N PHE A 189 19.41 11.67 8.71
CA PHE A 189 20.35 10.81 9.43
C PHE A 189 19.65 9.68 10.20
N LEU A 190 18.52 9.99 10.85
CA LEU A 190 17.70 9.00 11.55
C LEU A 190 17.18 7.94 10.57
N PHE A 191 16.66 8.36 9.41
CA PHE A 191 16.18 7.45 8.38
C PHE A 191 17.29 6.54 7.83
N ALA A 192 18.45 7.12 7.48
CA ALA A 192 19.60 6.34 7.01
C ALA A 192 20.07 5.30 8.05
N SER A 193 20.07 5.66 9.34
CA SER A 193 20.43 4.77 10.45
C SER A 193 19.44 3.61 10.60
N LEU A 194 18.14 3.91 10.61
CA LEU A 194 17.06 2.92 10.72
C LEU A 194 16.97 2.02 9.48
N LEU A 195 17.26 2.54 8.28
CA LEU A 195 17.34 1.77 7.04
C LEU A 195 18.53 0.81 7.06
N GLY A 196 19.68 1.25 7.60
CA GLY A 196 20.84 0.38 7.83
C GLY A 196 20.52 -0.81 8.74
N LEU A 197 19.82 -0.57 9.86
CA LEU A 197 19.32 -1.64 10.74
C LEU A 197 18.35 -2.58 10.03
N TYR A 198 17.41 -2.05 9.24
CA TYR A 198 16.46 -2.86 8.48
C TYR A 198 17.18 -3.82 7.52
N VAL A 199 18.11 -3.30 6.70
CA VAL A 199 18.86 -4.10 5.74
C VAL A 199 19.76 -5.12 6.45
N LEU A 200 20.36 -4.76 7.58
CA LEU A 200 21.16 -5.69 8.39
C LEU A 200 20.28 -6.85 8.92
N HIS A 201 19.09 -6.55 9.43
CA HIS A 201 18.17 -7.58 9.91
C HIS A 201 17.64 -8.45 8.76
N GLU A 202 17.29 -7.88 7.60
CA GLU A 202 16.83 -8.63 6.42
C GLU A 202 17.93 -9.54 5.82
N THR A 203 19.20 -9.13 5.90
CA THR A 203 20.33 -9.90 5.34
C THR A 203 20.86 -11.00 6.27
N LEU A 204 20.60 -10.90 7.58
CA LEU A 204 21.02 -11.88 8.58
C LEU A 204 19.92 -12.90 8.99
N HIS A 205 18.66 -12.74 8.52
CA HIS A 205 17.49 -13.59 8.86
C HIS A 205 16.60 -14.01 7.65
#